data_AF-A0A933AAC0-F1
#
_entry.id   AF-A0A933AAC0-F1
#
_cell.length_a   1.000
_cell.length_b   1.000
_cell.length_c   1.000
_cell.angle_alpha   90.00
_cell.angle_beta   90.00
_cell.angle_gamma   90.00
#
_symmetry.space_group_name_H-M   'P 1'
#
loop_
_entity.id
_entity.type
_entity.pdbx_description
1 polymer ?
#
loop_
_entity_poly.entity_id
_entity_poly.type
_entity_poly.pdbx_seq_one_letter_code
_entity_poly.pdbx_strand_id
1 'polypeptide(L)'
;MPSTIKRPAKRPRYFLDLEPEIRNRVKAFAALRGKTMKDWLTEAIIAKLEDEIDAAEGLASLADTEGSMSLEAYLESRKKTG
;
A
#
# COMPACT_ATOMS: atom_id res chain seq x y z
N MET A 1 -22.36 28.46 27.05
CA MET A 1 -21.19 28.15 26.19
C MET A 1 -21.71 27.56 24.89
N PRO A 2 -21.38 28.09 23.71
CA PRO A 2 -21.85 27.51 22.46
C PRO A 2 -21.08 26.22 22.16
N SER A 3 -21.78 25.12 21.89
CA SER A 3 -21.16 23.86 21.48
C SER A 3 -20.59 24.03 20.07
N THR A 4 -19.27 23.93 19.94
CA THR A 4 -18.59 23.88 18.66
C THR A 4 -18.84 22.51 18.05
N ILE A 5 -19.87 22.41 17.21
CA ILE A 5 -20.07 21.27 16.32
C ILE A 5 -18.83 21.17 15.43
N LYS A 6 -17.95 20.20 15.75
CA LYS A 6 -16.72 19.91 15.01
C LYS A 6 -17.13 19.45 13.61
N ARG A 7 -17.20 20.39 12.65
CA ARG A 7 -17.46 20.06 11.24
C ARG A 7 -16.39 19.06 10.80
N PRO A 8 -16.76 17.89 10.23
CA PRO A 8 -15.76 16.95 9.75
C PRO A 8 -14.90 17.67 8.71
N ALA A 9 -13.58 17.55 8.85
CA ALA A 9 -12.62 18.13 7.92
C ALA A 9 -13.04 17.78 6.48
N LYS A 10 -13.09 18.78 5.59
CA LYS A 10 -13.48 18.59 4.19
C LYS A 10 -12.51 17.61 3.56
N ARG A 11 -12.91 16.33 3.46
CA ARG A 11 -12.12 15.31 2.77
C ARG A 11 -11.97 15.74 1.30
N PRO A 12 -10.74 15.72 0.73
CA PRO A 12 -10.55 16.04 -0.68
C PRO A 12 -11.45 15.13 -1.53
N ARG A 13 -12.14 15.72 -2.51
CA ARG A 13 -12.95 14.99 -3.49
C ARG A 13 -12.18 14.93 -4.78
N TYR A 14 -11.99 13.72 -5.28
CA TYR A 14 -11.41 13.47 -6.59
C TYR A 14 -12.55 13.19 -7.56
N PHE A 15 -12.45 13.77 -8.75
CA PHE A 15 -13.31 13.43 -9.88
C PHE A 15 -12.54 12.46 -10.74
N LEU A 16 -13.18 11.33 -11.06
CA LEU A 16 -12.58 10.29 -11.88
C LEU A 16 -13.59 9.95 -12.97
N ASP A 17 -13.20 10.24 -14.20
CA ASP A 17 -13.97 9.85 -15.37
C ASP A 17 -13.67 8.38 -15.67
N LEU A 18 -14.74 7.58 -15.70
CA LEU A 18 -14.69 6.15 -15.94
C LEU A 18 -15.60 5.83 -17.11
N GLU A 19 -15.13 4.98 -18.01
CA GLU A 19 -16.00 4.38 -19.00
C GLU A 19 -17.17 3.65 -18.30
N PRO A 20 -18.39 3.70 -18.88
CA PRO A 20 -19.57 3.10 -18.25
C PRO A 20 -19.39 1.62 -17.91
N GLU A 21 -18.69 0.87 -18.76
CA GLU A 21 -18.41 -0.55 -18.56
C GLU A 21 -17.54 -0.78 -17.30
N ILE A 22 -16.44 -0.05 -17.18
CA ILE A 22 -15.54 -0.12 -16.03
C ILE A 22 -16.28 0.33 -14.77
N ARG A 23 -17.03 1.43 -14.82
CA ARG A 23 -17.84 1.92 -13.70
C ARG A 23 -18.81 0.84 -13.20
N ASN A 24 -19.50 0.16 -14.11
CA ASN A 24 -20.46 -0.89 -13.75
C ASN A 24 -19.78 -2.09 -13.07
N ARG A 25 -18.62 -2.51 -13.59
CA ARG A 25 -17.83 -3.58 -12.98
C ARG A 25 -17.36 -3.20 -11.57
N VAL A 26 -16.78 -2.02 -11.41
CA VAL A 26 -16.31 -1.52 -10.10
C VAL A 26 -17.48 -1.42 -9.11
N LYS A 27 -18.62 -0.90 -9.55
CA LYS A 27 -19.83 -0.82 -8.71
C LYS A 27 -20.32 -2.20 -8.27
N ALA A 28 -20.35 -3.18 -9.17
CA ALA A 28 -20.72 -4.55 -8.84
C ALA A 28 -19.74 -5.17 -7.83
N PHE A 29 -18.43 -5.02 -8.05
CA PHE A 29 -17.41 -5.50 -7.11
C PHE A 29 -17.51 -4.86 -5.73
N ALA A 30 -17.75 -3.56 -5.66
CA ALA A 30 -17.94 -2.85 -4.40
C ALA A 30 -19.19 -3.36 -3.66
N ALA A 31 -20.30 -3.56 -4.39
CA ALA A 31 -21.54 -4.09 -3.83
C ALA A 31 -21.39 -5.51 -3.28
N LEU A 32 -20.65 -6.39 -3.98
CA LEU A 32 -20.33 -7.74 -3.50
C LEU A 32 -19.57 -7.73 -2.17
N ARG A 33 -18.84 -6.66 -1.87
CA ARG A 33 -18.11 -6.48 -0.61
C ARG A 33 -18.88 -5.66 0.44
N GLY A 34 -20.14 -5.31 0.17
CA GLY A 34 -20.95 -4.46 1.05
C GLY A 34 -20.43 -3.03 1.19
N LYS A 35 -19.62 -2.55 0.23
CA LYS A 35 -19.02 -1.21 0.25
C LYS A 35 -19.62 -0.31 -0.82
N THR A 36 -19.51 1.00 -0.61
CA THR A 36 -19.78 1.95 -1.71
C THR A 36 -18.64 1.89 -2.72
N MET A 37 -18.94 2.23 -3.98
CA MET A 37 -17.93 2.31 -5.05
C MET A 37 -16.75 3.21 -4.66
N LYS A 38 -17.03 4.32 -3.96
CA LYS A 38 -16.03 5.27 -3.50
C LYS A 38 -15.11 4.66 -2.44
N ASP A 39 -15.68 4.01 -1.44
CA ASP A 39 -14.89 3.44 -0.35
C ASP A 39 -14.02 2.31 -0.87
N TRP A 40 -14.60 1.42 -1.69
CA TRP A 40 -13.85 0.35 -2.33
C TRP A 40 -12.70 0.87 -3.20
N LEU A 41 -12.94 1.88 -4.04
CA LEU A 41 -11.91 2.44 -4.90
C LEU A 41 -10.81 3.12 -4.09
N THR A 42 -11.17 3.83 -3.02
CA THR A 42 -10.22 4.51 -2.14
C THR A 42 -9.30 3.50 -1.46
N GLU A 43 -9.87 2.44 -0.89
CA GLU A 43 -9.10 1.36 -0.28
C GLU A 43 -8.20 0.64 -1.28
N ALA A 44 -8.71 0.36 -2.49
CA ALA A 44 -7.92 -0.31 -3.51
C ALA A 44 -6.71 0.52 -3.97
N ILE A 45 -6.88 1.85 -4.05
CA ILE A 45 -5.77 2.76 -4.36
C ILE A 45 -4.75 2.79 -3.22
N ILE A 46 -5.22 2.89 -1.96
CA ILE A 46 -4.33 2.90 -0.79
C ILE A 46 -3.54 1.60 -0.70
N ALA A 47 -4.21 0.45 -0.76
CA ALA A 47 -3.57 -0.86 -0.65
C ALA A 47 -2.51 -1.06 -1.75
N LYS A 48 -2.81 -0.64 -2.99
CA LYS A 48 -1.83 -0.71 -4.07
C LYS A 48 -0.61 0.18 -3.83
N LEU A 49 -0.81 1.39 -3.29
CA LEU A 49 0.29 2.30 -2.96
C LEU A 49 1.12 1.78 -1.80
N GLU A 50 0.49 1.21 -0.77
CA GLU A 50 1.17 0.57 0.36
C GLU A 50 2.01 -0.62 -0.12
N ASP A 51 1.46 -1.51 -0.95
CA ASP A 51 2.19 -2.65 -1.52
C ASP A 51 3.43 -2.19 -2.33
N GLU A 52 3.31 -1.11 -3.12
CA GLU A 52 4.42 -0.57 -3.91
C GLU A 52 5.50 0.10 -3.03
N ILE A 53 5.10 0.78 -1.96
CA ILE A 53 6.01 1.39 -0.98
C ILE A 53 6.74 0.29 -0.20
N ASP A 54 6.03 -0.70 0.31
CA ASP A 54 6.61 -1.82 1.07
C ASP A 54 7.60 -2.62 0.21
N ALA A 55 7.30 -2.83 -1.07
CA ALA A 55 8.23 -3.47 -2.00
C ALA A 55 9.52 -2.65 -2.21
N ALA A 56 9.39 -1.32 -2.31
CA ALA A 56 10.53 -0.42 -2.47
C ALA A 56 11.37 -0.30 -1.18
N GLU A 57 10.73 -0.21 -0.02
CA GLU A 57 11.38 -0.16 1.29
C GLU A 57 12.04 -1.49 1.65
N GLY A 58 11.41 -2.63 1.35
CA GLY A 58 12.02 -3.95 1.52
C GLY A 58 13.28 -4.12 0.67
N LEU A 59 13.27 -3.63 -0.56
CA LEU A 59 14.46 -3.65 -1.43
C LEU A 59 15.57 -2.73 -0.89
N ALA A 60 15.20 -1.55 -0.38
CA ALA A 60 16.14 -0.61 0.24
C ALA A 60 16.73 -1.16 1.54
N SER A 61 15.92 -1.85 2.37
CA SER A 61 16.38 -2.48 3.61
C SER A 61 17.35 -3.64 3.37
N LEU A 62 17.26 -4.34 2.24
CA LEU A 62 18.25 -5.34 1.84
C LEU A 62 19.55 -4.72 1.33
N ALA A 63 19.50 -3.48 0.85
CA ALA A 63 20.66 -2.71 0.40
C ALA A 63 21.37 -1.98 1.56
N ASP A 64 20.74 -1.85 2.72
CA ASP A 64 21.36 -1.27 3.92
C ASP A 64 22.25 -2.33 4.61
N THR A 65 23.48 -2.43 4.10
CA THR A 65 24.48 -3.44 4.43
C THR A 65 25.31 -3.10 5.66
N GLU A 66 24.70 -2.72 6.79
CA GLU A 66 25.45 -2.66 8.05
C GLU A 66 25.49 -4.05 8.70
N GLY A 67 26.53 -4.84 8.34
CA GLY A 67 26.79 -6.17 8.90
C GLY A 67 26.56 -7.35 7.96
N SER A 68 26.16 -7.13 6.71
CA SER A 68 26.05 -8.21 5.72
C SER A 68 27.43 -8.69 5.28
N MET A 69 27.68 -10.00 5.32
CA MET A 69 28.84 -10.61 4.66
C MET A 69 28.43 -11.22 3.33
N SER A 70 29.33 -11.22 2.36
CA SER A 70 29.09 -11.92 1.10
C SER A 70 28.97 -13.43 1.32
N LEU A 71 28.26 -14.12 0.42
CA LEU A 71 28.11 -15.57 0.47
C LEU A 71 29.48 -16.26 0.44
N GLU A 72 30.41 -15.72 -0.32
CA GLU A 72 31.79 -16.19 -0.40
C GLU A 72 32.50 -16.07 0.95
N ALA A 73 32.37 -14.91 1.61
CA ALA A 73 32.96 -14.67 2.93
C ALA A 73 32.38 -15.62 4.00
N TYR A 74 31.07 -15.91 3.93
CA TYR A 74 30.42 -16.88 4.81
C TYR A 74 30.97 -18.29 4.61
N LEU A 75 31.10 -18.74 3.36
CA LEU A 75 31.60 -20.07 3.04
C LEU A 75 33.07 -20.25 3.43
N GLU A 76 33.89 -19.20 3.31
CA GLU A 76 35.28 -19.21 3.79
C GLU A 76 35.38 -19.25 5.32
N SER A 77 34.52 -18.51 6.03
CA SER A 77 34.49 -18.54 7.50
C SER A 77 34.22 -19.94 8.03
N ARG A 78 33.33 -20.69 7.37
CA ARG A 78 32.95 -22.04 7.78
C ARG A 78 34.03 -23.10 7.49
N LYS A 79 34.91 -22.87 6.51
CA LYS A 79 36.06 -23.74 6.21
C LYS A 79 37.22 -23.59 7.20
N LYS A 80 37.28 -22.49 7.95
CA LYS A 80 38.34 -22.24 8.95
C LYS A 80 38.03 -22.83 10.32
N THR A 81 36.80 -23.30 10.56
CA THR A 81 36.33 -23.80 11.86
C THR A 81 36.09 -25.33 11.90
N GLY A 82 36.37 -26.04 10.81
CA GLY A 82 36.34 -27.51 10.73
C GLY A 82 37.68 -28.04 10.28
#